data_AF-A0A413F1W7-F1
#
_entry.id   AF-A0A413F1W7-F1
#
_cell.length_a   1.000
_cell.length_b   1.000
_cell.length_c   1.000
_cell.angle_alpha   90.00
_cell.angle_beta   90.00
_cell.angle_gamma   90.00
#
_symmetry.space_group_name_H-M   'P 1'
#
loop_
_entity.id
_entity.type
_entity.pdbx_description
1 polymer ?
#
loop_
_entity_poly.entity_id
_entity_poly.type
_entity_poly.pdbx_seq_one_letter_code
_entity_poly.pdbx_strand_id
1 'polypeptide(L)'
;MADVKKIATRVSYGEALVELANEHDDFVVLDADLAAATQTGKFKAACPDRFFDVGIAESNLMGVAAGIATTGRVAFASTFAMFAAGRAFEQVRNSIGYPHLNVKIGATHAGISVGEDGATHQCCEDIALMRVIPGMTVIVPADDVEARAVTRAAYECDGPVYMRFARLASPVINDPETYKFELGKGIVMREGADVTIIACGLMVGEALEAAEQLAAEGIDAEVINMHTIKPIDADLIVKSATKTGHVVTVEEHSVIGGLGSAVADVLCEQCPTPLKKIGVNDTFGESGPGAELLHKYGLDAANIVATTKEFLA
;
A
#
# COMPACT_ATOMS: atom_id res chain seq x y z
N MET A 1 11.02 17.43 20.49
CA MET A 1 10.93 16.70 19.22
C MET A 1 10.44 17.70 18.20
N ALA A 2 11.21 17.94 17.13
CA ALA A 2 10.71 18.79 16.05
C ALA A 2 9.38 18.18 15.55
N ASP A 3 8.38 19.02 15.24
CA ASP A 3 7.09 18.55 14.75
C ASP A 3 7.31 17.68 13.51
N VAL A 4 7.18 16.36 13.68
CA VAL A 4 7.34 15.41 12.57
C VAL A 4 6.22 15.68 11.60
N LYS A 5 6.58 16.11 10.38
CA LYS A 5 5.63 16.43 9.31
C LYS A 5 4.75 15.19 9.07
N LYS A 6 3.43 15.36 9.15
CA LYS A 6 2.46 14.29 8.83
C LYS A 6 1.74 14.60 7.54
N ILE A 7 1.73 13.66 6.60
CA ILE A 7 1.08 13.80 5.29
C ILE A 7 0.38 12.48 4.95
N ALA A 8 -0.83 12.57 4.39
CA ALA A 8 -1.53 11.38 3.91
C ALA A 8 -1.03 11.01 2.51
N THR A 9 -0.75 9.74 2.26
CA THR A 9 -0.17 9.28 0.98
C THR A 9 -1.04 9.59 -0.23
N ARG A 10 -2.38 9.70 -0.07
CA ARG A 10 -3.29 10.19 -1.11
C ARG A 10 -2.98 11.63 -1.57
N VAL A 11 -2.51 12.49 -0.67
CA VAL A 11 -2.17 13.90 -0.98
C VAL A 11 -0.95 13.93 -1.89
N SER A 12 0.05 13.10 -1.57
CA SER A 12 1.29 12.91 -2.32
C SER A 12 1.03 12.29 -3.69
N TYR A 13 0.11 11.33 -3.79
CA TYR A 13 -0.37 10.80 -5.07
C TYR A 13 -0.91 11.91 -5.98
N GLY A 14 -1.84 12.73 -5.49
CA GLY A 14 -2.42 13.82 -6.27
C GLY A 14 -1.40 14.88 -6.70
N GLU A 15 -0.38 15.15 -5.89
CA GLU A 15 0.71 16.07 -6.23
C GLU A 15 1.67 15.45 -7.26
N ALA A 16 2.03 14.18 -7.10
CA ALA A 16 2.88 13.47 -8.05
C ALA A 16 2.24 13.33 -9.43
N LEU A 17 0.91 13.19 -9.51
CA LEU A 17 0.19 13.23 -10.78
C LEU A 17 0.36 14.59 -11.50
N VAL A 18 0.34 15.70 -10.76
CA VAL A 18 0.55 17.05 -11.33
C VAL A 18 1.99 17.22 -11.77
N GLU A 19 2.95 16.75 -10.98
CA GLU A 19 4.38 16.75 -11.33
C GLU A 19 4.62 15.97 -12.63
N LEU A 20 4.10 14.74 -12.72
CA LEU A 20 4.15 13.93 -13.94
C LEU A 20 3.51 14.63 -15.13
N ALA A 21 2.42 15.38 -14.92
CA ALA A 21 1.73 16.10 -16.00
C ALA A 21 2.58 17.22 -16.64
N ASN A 22 3.55 17.76 -15.89
CA ASN A 22 4.49 18.77 -16.39
C ASN A 22 5.61 18.15 -17.23
N GLU A 23 5.83 16.85 -17.09
CA GLU A 23 6.89 16.09 -17.76
C GLU A 23 6.33 15.29 -18.95
N HIS A 24 5.07 14.83 -18.85
CA HIS A 24 4.43 13.90 -19.78
C HIS A 24 3.00 14.32 -20.14
N ASP A 25 2.67 14.25 -21.43
CA ASP A 25 1.37 14.61 -22.00
C ASP A 25 0.56 13.40 -22.52
N ASP A 26 1.12 12.19 -22.42
CA ASP A 26 0.61 10.95 -23.02
C ASP A 26 -0.26 10.09 -22.07
N PHE A 27 -0.50 10.57 -20.85
CA PHE A 27 -1.41 9.93 -19.89
C PHE A 27 -2.63 10.77 -19.55
N VAL A 28 -3.67 10.09 -19.07
CA VAL A 28 -4.92 10.68 -18.59
C VAL A 28 -5.22 10.23 -17.17
N VAL A 29 -6.02 11.01 -16.46
CA VAL A 29 -6.52 10.67 -15.12
C VAL A 29 -8.04 10.57 -15.16
N LEU A 30 -8.57 9.50 -14.59
CA LEU A 30 -9.98 9.25 -14.46
C LEU A 30 -10.38 9.14 -12.98
N ASP A 31 -11.57 9.63 -12.64
CA ASP A 31 -12.13 9.51 -11.30
C ASP A 31 -13.63 9.18 -11.35
N ALA A 32 -14.21 8.81 -10.22
CA ALA A 32 -15.60 8.41 -10.08
C ALA A 32 -16.33 9.27 -9.03
N ASP A 33 -16.45 10.58 -9.30
CA ASP A 33 -17.06 11.59 -8.40
C ASP A 33 -16.39 11.70 -7.01
N LEU A 34 -15.12 11.29 -6.88
CA LEU A 34 -14.37 11.30 -5.62
C LEU A 34 -13.09 12.13 -5.72
N ALA A 35 -12.92 12.95 -6.75
CA ALA A 35 -11.67 13.66 -7.07
C ALA A 35 -11.14 14.54 -5.92
N ALA A 36 -12.03 15.11 -5.10
CA ALA A 36 -11.64 15.85 -3.90
C ALA A 36 -11.05 14.93 -2.83
N ALA A 37 -11.59 13.73 -2.66
CA ALA A 37 -11.15 12.74 -1.68
C ALA A 37 -9.93 11.96 -2.17
N THR A 38 -9.88 11.52 -3.42
CA THR A 38 -8.73 10.82 -4.02
C THR A 38 -7.54 11.76 -4.28
N GLN A 39 -7.77 13.08 -4.22
CA GLN A 39 -6.84 14.16 -4.52
C GLN A 39 -6.49 14.32 -6.01
N THR A 40 -7.15 13.57 -6.90
CA THR A 40 -7.02 13.77 -8.37
C THR A 40 -7.63 15.10 -8.83
N GLY A 41 -8.41 15.77 -8.00
CA GLY A 41 -8.88 17.14 -8.23
C GLY A 41 -7.74 18.15 -8.45
N LYS A 42 -6.54 17.88 -7.92
CA LYS A 42 -5.32 18.66 -8.20
C LYS A 42 -4.92 18.53 -9.67
N PHE A 43 -4.91 17.31 -10.21
CA PHE A 43 -4.67 17.05 -11.63
C PHE A 43 -5.76 17.68 -12.50
N LYS A 44 -7.05 17.53 -12.13
CA LYS A 44 -8.17 18.18 -12.83
C LYS A 44 -7.97 19.69 -12.98
N ALA A 45 -7.49 20.37 -11.94
CA ALA A 45 -7.22 21.80 -11.98
C ALA A 45 -6.03 22.16 -12.90
N ALA A 46 -4.99 21.33 -12.92
CA ALA A 46 -3.79 21.57 -13.72
C ALA A 46 -3.96 21.17 -15.21
N CYS A 47 -4.72 20.11 -15.49
CA CYS A 47 -4.83 19.47 -16.81
C CYS A 47 -6.30 19.04 -17.09
N PRO A 48 -7.25 19.99 -17.18
CA PRO A 48 -8.67 19.67 -17.29
C PRO A 48 -9.01 18.83 -18.54
N ASP A 49 -8.32 19.06 -19.66
CA ASP A 49 -8.56 18.34 -20.92
C ASP A 49 -8.05 16.89 -20.91
N ARG A 50 -7.30 16.48 -19.88
CA ARG A 50 -6.80 15.11 -19.66
C ARG A 50 -7.43 14.44 -18.44
N PHE A 51 -8.44 15.07 -17.84
CA PHE A 51 -9.15 14.54 -16.70
C PHE A 51 -10.57 14.12 -17.08
N PHE A 52 -10.97 12.91 -16.70
CA PHE A 52 -12.29 12.37 -17.01
C PHE A 52 -13.01 11.90 -15.75
N ASP A 53 -14.10 12.57 -15.40
CA ASP A 53 -15.01 12.12 -14.35
C ASP A 53 -16.08 11.22 -14.98
N VAL A 54 -16.19 9.97 -14.53
CA VAL A 54 -17.21 9.03 -15.03
C VAL A 54 -18.43 8.93 -14.12
N GLY A 55 -18.51 9.77 -13.09
CA GLY A 55 -19.54 9.70 -12.05
C GLY A 55 -19.38 8.45 -11.16
N ILE A 56 -20.40 8.16 -10.34
CA ILE A 56 -20.40 7.02 -9.38
C ILE A 56 -20.60 5.69 -10.13
N ALA A 57 -19.62 5.28 -10.92
CA ALA A 57 -19.69 4.14 -11.83
C ALA A 57 -18.33 3.43 -11.99
N GLU A 58 -17.82 2.84 -10.92
CA GLU A 58 -16.43 2.32 -10.84
C GLU A 58 -16.17 1.14 -11.79
N SER A 59 -17.17 0.30 -12.06
CA SER A 59 -17.07 -0.70 -13.13
C SER A 59 -16.86 -0.04 -14.50
N ASN A 60 -17.57 1.06 -14.78
CA ASN A 60 -17.39 1.82 -16.02
C ASN A 60 -16.05 2.57 -16.03
N LEU A 61 -15.61 3.13 -14.89
CA LEU A 61 -14.30 3.75 -14.72
C LEU A 61 -13.18 2.82 -15.21
N MET A 62 -13.15 1.58 -14.72
CA MET A 62 -12.13 0.60 -15.11
C MET A 62 -12.27 0.17 -16.58
N GLY A 63 -13.50 0.06 -17.09
CA GLY A 63 -13.75 -0.23 -18.50
C GLY A 63 -13.28 0.88 -19.45
N VAL A 64 -13.53 2.15 -19.11
CA VAL A 64 -13.07 3.31 -19.87
C VAL A 64 -11.54 3.39 -19.82
N ALA A 65 -10.94 3.22 -18.64
CA ALA A 65 -9.49 3.20 -18.48
C ALA A 65 -8.82 2.10 -19.33
N ALA A 66 -9.39 0.90 -19.33
CA ALA A 66 -8.96 -0.20 -20.20
C ALA A 66 -9.05 0.19 -21.69
N GLY A 67 -10.18 0.75 -22.13
CA GLY A 67 -10.36 1.20 -23.52
C GLY A 67 -9.32 2.24 -23.94
N ILE A 68 -9.04 3.23 -23.07
CA ILE A 68 -8.01 4.25 -23.33
C ILE A 68 -6.62 3.61 -23.42
N ALA A 69 -6.29 2.65 -22.56
CA ALA A 69 -5.00 1.98 -22.58
C ALA A 69 -4.72 1.26 -23.92
N THR A 70 -5.76 0.79 -24.63
CA THR A 70 -5.60 0.19 -25.98
C THR A 70 -5.17 1.18 -27.05
N THR A 71 -5.24 2.49 -26.77
CA THR A 71 -4.81 3.56 -27.71
C THR A 71 -3.32 3.92 -27.57
N GLY A 72 -2.58 3.22 -26.70
CA GLY A 72 -1.18 3.51 -26.41
C GLY A 72 -0.96 4.59 -25.35
N ARG A 73 -2.02 5.06 -24.69
CA ARG A 73 -1.94 6.01 -23.57
C ARG A 73 -1.90 5.28 -22.23
N VAL A 74 -1.25 5.88 -21.24
CA VAL A 74 -1.36 5.43 -19.85
C VAL A 74 -2.64 5.99 -19.23
N ALA A 75 -3.40 5.15 -18.53
CA ALA A 75 -4.63 5.57 -17.84
C ALA A 75 -4.48 5.40 -16.32
N PHE A 76 -4.52 6.51 -15.58
CA PHE A 76 -4.64 6.49 -14.12
C PHE A 76 -6.12 6.52 -13.73
N ALA A 77 -6.64 5.48 -13.09
CA ALA A 77 -8.02 5.38 -12.64
C ALA A 77 -8.09 5.43 -11.10
N SER A 78 -8.84 6.38 -10.56
CA SER A 78 -8.91 6.63 -9.12
C SER A 78 -10.32 6.56 -8.56
N THR A 79 -10.41 5.91 -7.40
CA THR A 79 -11.59 5.84 -6.53
C THR A 79 -11.11 5.32 -5.17
N PHE A 80 -12.02 4.96 -4.26
CA PHE A 80 -11.64 4.31 -3.00
C PHE A 80 -11.31 2.84 -3.22
N ALA A 81 -10.44 2.27 -2.38
CA ALA A 81 -10.01 0.88 -2.44
C ALA A 81 -11.20 -0.09 -2.47
N MET A 82 -12.22 0.16 -1.63
CA MET A 82 -13.42 -0.69 -1.60
C MET A 82 -14.14 -0.75 -2.96
N PHE A 83 -14.16 0.37 -3.69
CA PHE A 83 -14.86 0.45 -4.96
C PHE A 83 -13.99 0.00 -6.14
N ALA A 84 -12.68 0.31 -6.11
CA ALA A 84 -11.71 -0.14 -7.11
C ALA A 84 -11.52 -1.66 -7.07
N ALA A 85 -11.22 -2.20 -5.89
CA ALA A 85 -10.90 -3.62 -5.71
C ALA A 85 -12.15 -4.49 -5.55
N GLY A 86 -13.22 -3.96 -4.94
CA GLY A 86 -14.48 -4.69 -4.72
C GLY A 86 -15.46 -4.54 -5.89
N ARG A 87 -16.07 -3.35 -6.03
CA ARG A 87 -17.13 -3.14 -7.03
C ARG A 87 -16.66 -3.38 -8.47
N ALA A 88 -15.46 -2.94 -8.82
CA ALA A 88 -14.91 -3.06 -10.17
C ALA A 88 -14.04 -4.32 -10.38
N PHE A 89 -14.01 -5.27 -9.44
CA PHE A 89 -13.09 -6.41 -9.46
C PHE A 89 -13.05 -7.16 -10.80
N GLU A 90 -14.22 -7.49 -11.35
CA GLU A 90 -14.31 -8.26 -12.59
C GLU A 90 -13.76 -7.47 -13.78
N GLN A 91 -13.99 -6.15 -13.85
CA GLN A 91 -13.43 -5.31 -14.89
C GLN A 91 -11.91 -5.16 -14.75
N VAL A 92 -11.40 -5.03 -13.51
CA VAL A 92 -9.96 -5.06 -13.26
C VAL A 92 -9.35 -6.40 -13.68
N ARG A 93 -10.03 -7.52 -13.41
CA ARG A 93 -9.54 -8.85 -13.79
C ARG A 93 -9.57 -9.07 -15.31
N ASN A 94 -10.73 -8.91 -15.93
CA ASN A 94 -10.99 -9.38 -17.29
C ASN A 94 -10.70 -8.34 -18.38
N SER A 95 -10.85 -7.06 -18.06
CA SER A 95 -10.62 -5.98 -19.02
C SER A 95 -9.26 -5.31 -18.86
N ILE A 96 -8.62 -5.41 -17.69
CA ILE A 96 -7.29 -4.83 -17.45
C ILE A 96 -6.23 -5.93 -17.30
N GLY A 97 -6.40 -6.82 -16.32
CA GLY A 97 -5.40 -7.83 -15.96
C GLY A 97 -5.16 -8.88 -17.04
N TYR A 98 -6.22 -9.55 -17.51
CA TYR A 98 -6.13 -10.58 -18.54
C TYR A 98 -5.49 -10.11 -19.86
N PRO A 99 -5.89 -8.97 -20.45
CA PRO A 99 -5.21 -8.41 -21.63
C PRO A 99 -3.90 -7.68 -21.31
N HIS A 100 -3.50 -7.63 -20.04
CA HIS A 100 -2.28 -6.97 -19.55
C HIS A 100 -2.15 -5.50 -19.97
N LEU A 101 -3.26 -4.75 -19.86
CA LEU A 101 -3.30 -3.35 -20.29
C LEU A 101 -2.60 -2.41 -19.31
N ASN A 102 -2.05 -1.33 -19.86
CA ASN A 102 -1.26 -0.33 -19.15
C ASN A 102 -2.15 0.66 -18.35
N VAL A 103 -2.84 0.14 -17.33
CA VAL A 103 -3.73 0.90 -16.45
C VAL A 103 -3.17 0.96 -15.03
N LYS A 104 -3.18 2.16 -14.45
CA LYS A 104 -2.68 2.46 -13.10
C LYS A 104 -3.86 2.76 -12.19
N ILE A 105 -4.12 1.89 -11.23
CA ILE A 105 -5.24 2.01 -10.31
C ILE A 105 -4.74 2.71 -9.05
N GLY A 106 -5.07 3.99 -8.90
CA GLY A 106 -4.78 4.78 -7.71
C GLY A 106 -5.94 4.70 -6.72
N ALA A 107 -5.90 3.70 -5.85
CA ALA A 107 -6.96 3.41 -4.89
C ALA A 107 -6.65 4.05 -3.53
N THR A 108 -7.50 4.97 -3.09
CA THR A 108 -7.33 5.67 -1.81
C THR A 108 -8.26 5.13 -0.74
N HIS A 109 -8.19 5.63 0.50
CA HIS A 109 -9.09 5.21 1.59
C HIS A 109 -9.05 3.69 1.81
N ALA A 110 -7.85 3.12 1.79
CA ALA A 110 -7.65 1.73 2.16
C ALA A 110 -7.49 1.58 3.68
N GLY A 111 -7.78 0.38 4.19
CA GLY A 111 -7.57 0.01 5.58
C GLY A 111 -8.61 0.55 6.55
N ILE A 112 -8.40 0.27 7.84
CA ILE A 112 -9.28 0.69 8.94
C ILE A 112 -9.12 2.19 9.25
N SER A 113 -7.94 2.76 8.96
CA SER A 113 -7.57 4.16 9.16
C SER A 113 -8.37 5.14 8.32
N VAL A 114 -9.25 4.66 7.42
CA VAL A 114 -10.34 5.46 6.86
C VAL A 114 -11.13 6.16 7.97
N GLY A 115 -11.33 5.49 9.11
CA GLY A 115 -11.90 6.12 10.28
C GLY A 115 -13.42 6.22 10.25
N GLU A 116 -13.92 7.45 10.21
CA GLU A 116 -15.30 7.77 10.60
C GLU A 116 -16.37 7.16 9.66
N ASP A 117 -16.04 6.94 8.39
CA ASP A 117 -16.97 6.35 7.41
C ASP A 117 -17.28 4.86 7.70
N GLY A 118 -16.44 4.21 8.50
CA GLY A 118 -16.68 2.87 9.03
C GLY A 118 -16.62 1.73 8.01
N ALA A 119 -17.20 0.59 8.40
CA ALA A 119 -16.99 -0.72 7.78
C ALA A 119 -17.28 -0.78 6.26
N THR A 120 -18.18 0.06 5.75
CA THR A 120 -18.55 0.06 4.33
C THR A 120 -17.50 0.70 3.43
N HIS A 121 -16.57 1.47 4.00
CA HIS A 121 -15.50 2.17 3.28
C HIS A 121 -14.11 1.65 3.63
N GLN A 122 -13.96 1.04 4.81
CA GLN A 122 -12.71 0.43 5.27
C GLN A 122 -12.40 -0.85 4.50
N CYS A 123 -11.49 -0.78 3.53
CA CYS A 123 -11.13 -1.92 2.69
C CYS A 123 -9.88 -2.65 3.21
N CYS A 124 -10.07 -3.86 3.70
CA CYS A 124 -9.04 -4.74 4.28
C CYS A 124 -8.87 -6.04 3.50
N GLU A 125 -9.39 -6.10 2.27
CA GLU A 125 -9.31 -7.25 1.36
C GLU A 125 -8.71 -6.88 -0.01
N ASP A 126 -8.39 -5.60 -0.24
CA ASP A 126 -7.95 -5.10 -1.53
C ASP A 126 -6.61 -5.69 -1.99
N ILE A 127 -5.65 -5.84 -1.08
CA ILE A 127 -4.36 -6.47 -1.40
C ILE A 127 -4.61 -7.91 -1.84
N ALA A 128 -5.43 -8.67 -1.12
CA ALA A 128 -5.74 -10.06 -1.47
C ALA A 128 -6.38 -10.18 -2.86
N LEU A 129 -7.38 -9.34 -3.16
CA LEU A 129 -8.07 -9.31 -4.45
C LEU A 129 -7.13 -8.93 -5.59
N MET A 130 -6.29 -7.91 -5.42
CA MET A 130 -5.40 -7.46 -6.49
C MET A 130 -4.23 -8.42 -6.70
N ARG A 131 -3.73 -9.05 -5.62
CA ARG A 131 -2.60 -9.98 -5.69
C ARG A 131 -2.94 -11.26 -6.45
N VAL A 132 -4.20 -11.71 -6.42
CA VAL A 132 -4.62 -12.93 -7.15
C VAL A 132 -4.77 -12.72 -8.67
N ILE A 133 -4.82 -11.48 -9.15
CA ILE A 133 -4.91 -11.18 -10.59
C ILE A 133 -3.54 -11.43 -11.25
N PRO A 134 -3.43 -12.33 -12.27
CA PRO A 134 -2.17 -12.60 -12.95
C PRO A 134 -1.57 -11.32 -13.57
N GLY A 135 -0.25 -11.14 -13.43
CA GLY A 135 0.47 -9.99 -13.99
C GLY A 135 0.22 -8.63 -13.31
N MET A 136 -0.69 -8.53 -12.34
CA MET A 136 -0.90 -7.30 -11.56
C MET A 136 0.30 -7.01 -10.66
N THR A 137 0.78 -5.77 -10.69
CA THR A 137 1.72 -5.22 -9.71
C THR A 137 0.95 -4.57 -8.56
N VAL A 138 1.33 -4.83 -7.30
CA VAL A 138 0.64 -4.32 -6.10
C VAL A 138 1.62 -3.60 -5.20
N ILE A 139 1.37 -2.31 -4.93
CA ILE A 139 2.29 -1.43 -4.20
C ILE A 139 1.53 -0.67 -3.10
N VAL A 140 2.12 -0.60 -1.90
CA VAL A 140 1.58 0.02 -0.70
C VAL A 140 2.61 0.97 -0.08
N PRO A 141 2.68 2.25 -0.52
CA PRO A 141 3.65 3.22 -0.02
C PRO A 141 3.45 3.55 1.47
N ALA A 142 4.55 3.66 2.19
CA ALA A 142 4.62 3.92 3.63
C ALA A 142 4.38 5.39 4.01
N ASP A 143 4.83 6.33 3.19
CA ASP A 143 4.79 7.75 3.50
C ASP A 143 4.73 8.67 2.26
N ASP A 144 4.89 9.98 2.46
CA ASP A 144 4.87 11.01 1.41
C ASP A 144 5.90 10.76 0.32
N VAL A 145 7.15 10.50 0.69
CA VAL A 145 8.27 10.37 -0.24
C VAL A 145 8.09 9.10 -1.09
N GLU A 146 7.77 7.98 -0.45
CA GLU A 146 7.55 6.72 -1.14
C GLU A 146 6.30 6.80 -2.03
N ALA A 147 5.22 7.47 -1.62
CA ALA A 147 4.02 7.62 -2.44
C ALA A 147 4.26 8.39 -3.75
N ARG A 148 5.11 9.42 -3.73
CA ARG A 148 5.52 10.14 -4.96
C ARG A 148 6.34 9.24 -5.88
N ALA A 149 7.33 8.55 -5.29
CA ALA A 149 8.19 7.64 -6.03
C ALA A 149 7.39 6.48 -6.66
N VAL A 150 6.43 5.90 -5.93
CA VAL A 150 5.50 4.88 -6.41
C VAL A 150 4.66 5.37 -7.58
N THR A 151 4.12 6.59 -7.50
CA THR A 151 3.29 7.16 -8.58
C THR A 151 4.10 7.30 -9.88
N ARG A 152 5.34 7.77 -9.77
CA ARG A 152 6.27 7.88 -10.91
C ARG A 152 6.68 6.51 -11.45
N ALA A 153 7.05 5.58 -10.58
CA ALA A 153 7.41 4.22 -11.00
C ALA A 153 6.23 3.47 -11.64
N ALA A 154 5.00 3.74 -11.20
CA ALA A 154 3.81 3.16 -11.81
C ALA A 154 3.59 3.67 -13.24
N TYR A 155 3.85 4.95 -13.52
CA TYR A 155 3.82 5.49 -14.89
C TYR A 155 4.81 4.76 -15.81
N GLU A 156 6.03 4.54 -15.34
CA GLU A 156 7.11 3.86 -16.10
C GLU A 156 6.92 2.35 -16.24
N CYS A 157 6.18 1.72 -15.33
CA CYS A 157 5.92 0.29 -15.37
C CYS A 157 5.01 -0.05 -16.55
N ASP A 158 5.35 -1.03 -17.38
CA ASP A 158 4.39 -1.57 -18.35
C ASP A 158 3.37 -2.49 -17.65
N GLY A 159 2.15 -2.53 -18.18
CA GLY A 159 1.07 -3.36 -17.64
C GLY A 159 0.34 -2.80 -16.41
N PRO A 160 -0.49 -3.63 -15.75
CA PRO A 160 -1.44 -3.17 -14.73
C PRO A 160 -0.80 -3.01 -13.35
N VAL A 161 -1.05 -1.87 -12.70
CA VAL A 161 -0.51 -1.54 -11.37
C VAL A 161 -1.64 -1.10 -10.44
N TYR A 162 -1.70 -1.68 -9.25
CA TYR A 162 -2.54 -1.24 -8.14
C TYR A 162 -1.70 -0.54 -7.07
N MET A 163 -2.01 0.72 -6.79
CA MET A 163 -1.36 1.53 -5.75
C MET A 163 -2.36 1.84 -4.64
N ARG A 164 -2.01 1.45 -3.42
CA ARG A 164 -2.86 1.54 -2.23
C ARG A 164 -2.48 2.75 -1.36
N PHE A 165 -3.36 3.74 -1.26
CA PHE A 165 -3.11 4.97 -0.52
C PHE A 165 -4.03 5.13 0.70
N ALA A 166 -3.49 5.73 1.76
CA ALA A 166 -4.17 5.97 3.02
C ALA A 166 -4.84 7.36 3.05
N ARG A 167 -5.96 7.45 3.79
CA ARG A 167 -6.63 8.71 4.12
C ARG A 167 -5.94 9.44 5.28
N LEU A 168 -5.55 8.67 6.30
CA LEU A 168 -4.92 9.17 7.52
C LEU A 168 -3.53 9.75 7.21
N ALA A 169 -3.24 10.93 7.77
CA ALA A 169 -1.91 11.51 7.68
C ALA A 169 -0.96 10.81 8.64
N SER A 170 0.15 10.30 8.13
CA SER A 170 1.18 9.61 8.90
C SER A 170 2.50 10.38 8.88
N PRO A 171 3.39 10.14 9.86
CA PRO A 171 4.75 10.67 9.84
C PRO A 171 5.46 10.40 8.51
N VAL A 172 6.19 11.39 8.00
CA VAL A 172 7.18 11.18 6.93
C VAL A 172 8.41 10.53 7.56
N ILE A 173 8.74 9.31 7.11
CA ILE A 173 9.82 8.47 7.65
C ILE A 173 11.03 8.39 6.71
N ASN A 174 10.83 8.70 5.43
CA ASN A 174 11.87 8.68 4.41
C ASN A 174 12.40 10.10 4.17
N ASP A 175 13.70 10.20 3.94
CA ASP A 175 14.34 11.46 3.49
C ASP A 175 14.33 11.51 1.96
N PRO A 176 13.70 12.51 1.33
CA PRO A 176 13.62 12.61 -0.13
C PRO A 176 14.97 12.71 -0.85
N GLU A 177 16.04 13.15 -0.17
CA GLU A 177 17.37 13.27 -0.77
C GLU A 177 18.11 11.92 -0.85
N THR A 178 17.77 10.98 0.04
CA THR A 178 18.49 9.70 0.16
C THR A 178 17.66 8.48 -0.18
N TYR A 179 16.34 8.60 -0.10
CA TYR A 179 15.40 7.52 -0.38
C TYR A 179 15.45 7.11 -1.86
N LYS A 180 15.47 5.80 -2.11
CA LYS A 180 15.49 5.21 -3.44
C LYS A 180 14.45 4.10 -3.53
N PHE A 181 13.41 4.34 -4.31
CA PHE A 181 12.43 3.32 -4.64
C PHE A 181 12.93 2.43 -5.77
N GLU A 182 12.80 1.11 -5.62
CA GLU A 182 12.99 0.15 -6.69
C GLU A 182 11.85 -0.86 -6.67
N LEU A 183 11.12 -0.98 -7.78
CA LEU A 183 9.96 -1.85 -7.85
C LEU A 183 10.33 -3.31 -7.58
N GLY A 184 9.67 -3.93 -6.59
CA GLY A 184 9.92 -5.33 -6.23
C GLY A 184 11.14 -5.55 -5.34
N LYS A 185 11.77 -4.48 -4.83
CA LYS A 185 12.86 -4.55 -3.85
C LYS A 185 12.45 -3.91 -2.54
N GLY A 186 12.48 -4.70 -1.46
CA GLY A 186 12.20 -4.18 -0.13
C GLY A 186 13.37 -3.38 0.43
N ILE A 187 13.11 -2.59 1.46
CA ILE A 187 14.12 -1.72 2.09
C ILE A 187 14.29 -2.12 3.55
N VAL A 188 15.52 -2.44 3.97
CA VAL A 188 15.87 -2.59 5.38
C VAL A 188 15.94 -1.20 6.00
N MET A 189 14.95 -0.87 6.82
CA MET A 189 14.82 0.43 7.48
C MET A 189 15.64 0.49 8.77
N ARG A 190 15.80 -0.66 9.43
CA ARG A 190 16.58 -0.83 10.66
C ARG A 190 17.19 -2.24 10.64
N GLU A 191 18.49 -2.35 10.85
CA GLU A 191 19.15 -3.65 11.03
C GLU A 191 18.81 -4.24 12.41
N GLY A 192 18.82 -5.56 12.50
CA GLY A 192 18.62 -6.31 13.74
C GLY A 192 19.00 -7.79 13.59
N ALA A 193 18.97 -8.54 14.69
CA ALA A 193 19.46 -9.92 14.75
C ALA A 193 18.49 -10.93 15.38
N ASP A 194 17.51 -10.49 16.19
CA ASP A 194 16.68 -11.43 16.97
C ASP A 194 15.35 -11.78 16.29
N VAL A 195 14.79 -10.85 15.52
CA VAL A 195 13.52 -11.01 14.79
C VAL A 195 13.49 -10.05 13.61
N THR A 196 12.88 -10.45 12.49
CA THR A 196 12.59 -9.56 11.36
C THR A 196 11.11 -9.17 11.35
N ILE A 197 10.83 -7.88 11.46
CA ILE A 197 9.51 -7.28 11.28
C ILE A 197 9.39 -6.77 9.84
N ILE A 198 8.48 -7.34 9.07
CA ILE A 198 8.20 -6.95 7.68
C ILE A 198 6.87 -6.22 7.63
N ALA A 199 6.88 -4.94 7.29
CA ALA A 199 5.69 -4.10 7.27
C ALA A 199 5.49 -3.41 5.91
N CYS A 200 4.28 -2.91 5.65
CA CYS A 200 3.98 -2.08 4.49
C CYS A 200 3.00 -0.96 4.85
N GLY A 201 2.97 0.12 4.06
CA GLY A 201 2.07 1.23 4.29
C GLY A 201 2.30 1.91 5.64
N LEU A 202 1.21 2.34 6.29
CA LEU A 202 1.26 3.05 7.58
C LEU A 202 2.00 2.25 8.67
N MET A 203 2.02 0.92 8.58
CA MET A 203 2.60 0.04 9.58
C MET A 203 4.13 0.09 9.64
N VAL A 204 4.80 0.66 8.63
CA VAL A 204 6.26 0.79 8.65
C VAL A 204 6.69 1.76 9.76
N GLY A 205 5.96 2.87 9.95
CA GLY A 205 6.23 3.81 11.05
C GLY A 205 6.02 3.16 12.42
N GLU A 206 4.91 2.43 12.59
CA GLU A 206 4.60 1.71 13.82
C GLU A 206 5.63 0.59 14.11
N ALA A 207 6.13 -0.10 13.09
CA ALA A 207 7.16 -1.12 13.22
C ALA A 207 8.52 -0.53 13.65
N LEU A 208 8.89 0.65 13.14
CA LEU A 208 10.10 1.35 13.58
C LEU A 208 10.00 1.76 15.05
N GLU A 209 8.87 2.32 15.47
CA GLU A 209 8.64 2.67 16.87
C GLU A 209 8.64 1.42 17.77
N ALA A 210 8.01 0.33 17.33
CA ALA A 210 8.04 -0.94 18.05
C ALA A 210 9.47 -1.50 18.20
N ALA A 211 10.31 -1.38 17.16
CA ALA A 211 11.69 -1.83 17.22
C ALA A 211 12.55 -1.01 18.20
N GLU A 212 12.30 0.29 18.34
CA GLU A 212 12.93 1.12 19.38
C GLU A 212 12.53 0.67 20.79
N GLN A 213 11.24 0.37 20.99
CA GLN A 213 10.74 -0.13 22.28
C GLN A 213 11.28 -1.52 22.61
N LEU A 214 11.33 -2.44 21.64
CA LEU A 214 11.92 -3.77 21.79
C LEU A 214 13.41 -3.71 22.13
N ALA A 215 14.15 -2.79 21.51
CA ALA A 215 15.58 -2.61 21.79
C ALA A 215 15.84 -2.16 23.24
N ALA A 216 14.96 -1.34 23.81
CA ALA A 216 15.03 -0.95 25.22
C ALA A 216 14.82 -2.13 26.18
N GLU A 217 14.22 -3.22 25.70
CA GLU A 217 14.01 -4.47 26.43
C GLU A 217 15.00 -5.59 26.03
N GLY A 218 16.01 -5.26 25.22
CA GLY A 218 17.08 -6.18 24.83
C GLY A 218 16.75 -7.10 23.65
N ILE A 219 15.72 -6.78 22.86
CA ILE A 219 15.38 -7.48 21.62
C ILE A 219 15.75 -6.61 20.42
N ASP A 220 16.68 -7.06 19.60
CA ASP A 220 17.16 -6.33 18.42
C ASP A 220 16.38 -6.72 17.16
N ALA A 221 15.29 -6.00 16.89
CA ALA A 221 14.37 -6.26 15.78
C ALA A 221 14.79 -5.58 14.48
N GLU A 222 15.04 -6.35 13.42
CA GLU A 222 15.17 -5.82 12.07
C GLU A 222 13.81 -5.32 11.57
N VAL A 223 13.77 -4.20 10.85
CA VAL A 223 12.55 -3.67 10.23
C VAL A 223 12.74 -3.54 8.73
N ILE A 224 11.82 -4.12 7.96
CA ILE A 224 11.76 -4.07 6.51
C ILE A 224 10.49 -3.37 6.07
N ASN A 225 10.63 -2.36 5.21
CA ASN A 225 9.53 -1.85 4.40
C ASN A 225 9.39 -2.71 3.14
N MET A 226 8.32 -3.49 3.05
CA MET A 226 7.95 -4.27 1.88
C MET A 226 6.84 -3.55 1.10
N HIS A 227 7.19 -2.42 0.48
CA HIS A 227 6.22 -1.59 -0.26
C HIS A 227 5.62 -2.31 -1.47
N THR A 228 6.37 -3.20 -2.14
CA THR A 228 5.86 -3.99 -3.26
C THR A 228 5.44 -5.37 -2.76
N ILE A 229 4.13 -5.59 -2.69
CA ILE A 229 3.54 -6.88 -2.28
C ILE A 229 3.56 -7.87 -3.43
N LYS A 230 3.52 -7.38 -4.67
CA LYS A 230 3.64 -8.18 -5.88
C LYS A 230 4.31 -7.38 -7.00
N PRO A 231 5.44 -7.85 -7.58
CA PRO A 231 6.24 -9.00 -7.14
C PRO A 231 6.92 -8.72 -5.78
N ILE A 232 6.94 -9.72 -4.89
CA ILE A 232 7.56 -9.57 -3.56
C ILE A 232 9.07 -9.85 -3.64
N ASP A 233 9.86 -9.15 -2.81
CA ASP A 233 11.32 -9.37 -2.72
C ASP A 233 11.65 -10.63 -1.91
N ALA A 234 11.54 -11.79 -2.57
CA ALA A 234 11.78 -13.09 -1.95
C ALA A 234 13.21 -13.24 -1.41
N ASP A 235 14.20 -12.70 -2.13
CA ASP A 235 15.62 -12.78 -1.74
C ASP A 235 15.87 -12.07 -0.41
N LEU A 236 15.30 -10.86 -0.25
CA LEU A 236 15.42 -10.12 1.00
C LEU A 236 14.72 -10.84 2.16
N ILE A 237 13.51 -11.38 1.93
CA ILE A 237 12.77 -12.14 2.94
C ILE A 237 13.61 -13.33 3.42
N VAL A 238 14.14 -14.14 2.49
CA VAL A 238 14.94 -15.33 2.83
C VAL A 238 16.22 -14.95 3.57
N LYS A 239 16.92 -13.90 3.11
CA LYS A 239 18.14 -13.40 3.75
C LYS A 239 17.86 -13.00 5.21
N SER A 240 16.80 -12.24 5.44
CA SER A 240 16.44 -11.75 6.76
C SER A 240 15.91 -12.84 7.68
N ALA A 241 15.04 -13.72 7.17
CA ALA A 241 14.55 -14.88 7.90
C ALA A 241 15.68 -15.85 8.32
N THR A 242 16.68 -16.04 7.44
CA THR A 242 17.89 -16.83 7.77
C THR A 242 18.72 -16.15 8.85
N LYS A 243 18.79 -14.82 8.83
CA LYS A 243 19.57 -14.03 9.80
C LYS A 243 18.95 -14.05 11.19
N THR A 244 17.63 -13.86 11.30
CA THR A 244 16.95 -13.61 12.57
C THR A 244 16.19 -14.82 13.11
N GLY A 245 15.85 -15.79 12.25
CA GLY A 245 15.17 -17.02 12.66
C GLY A 245 13.70 -16.87 13.06
N HIS A 246 13.16 -15.64 13.08
CA HIS A 246 11.76 -15.35 13.39
C HIS A 246 11.27 -14.20 12.52
N VAL A 247 10.06 -14.33 11.99
CA VAL A 247 9.44 -13.29 11.16
C VAL A 247 8.10 -12.85 11.74
N VAL A 248 7.92 -11.54 11.85
CA VAL A 248 6.64 -10.91 12.16
C VAL A 248 6.23 -10.07 10.95
N THR A 249 5.00 -10.21 10.46
CA THR A 249 4.48 -9.34 9.40
C THR A 249 3.45 -8.39 9.96
N VAL A 250 3.46 -7.12 9.56
CA VAL A 250 2.52 -6.10 10.03
C VAL A 250 1.88 -5.38 8.84
N GLU A 251 0.56 -5.50 8.72
CA GLU A 251 -0.20 -4.86 7.64
C GLU A 251 -1.53 -4.29 8.12
N GLU A 252 -1.88 -3.11 7.62
CA GLU A 252 -3.22 -2.55 7.80
C GLU A 252 -4.19 -3.15 6.77
N HIS A 253 -4.39 -4.46 6.87
CA HIS A 253 -5.19 -5.28 5.97
C HIS A 253 -5.55 -6.58 6.71
N SER A 254 -6.48 -7.38 6.18
CA SER A 254 -6.74 -8.72 6.70
C SER A 254 -5.46 -9.55 6.73
N VAL A 255 -5.26 -10.32 7.80
CA VAL A 255 -4.18 -11.32 7.88
C VAL A 255 -4.32 -12.42 6.82
N ILE A 256 -5.43 -12.45 6.08
CA ILE A 256 -5.75 -13.41 5.03
C ILE A 256 -5.49 -12.77 3.66
N GLY A 257 -4.58 -13.37 2.88
CA GLY A 257 -4.30 -12.97 1.49
C GLY A 257 -3.43 -11.72 1.30
N GLY A 258 -3.16 -10.97 2.37
CA GLY A 258 -2.29 -9.79 2.37
C GLY A 258 -0.79 -10.09 2.47
N LEU A 259 0.02 -9.08 2.87
CA LEU A 259 1.47 -9.16 3.05
C LEU A 259 1.90 -10.43 3.80
N GLY A 260 1.27 -10.71 4.95
CA GLY A 260 1.59 -11.86 5.78
C GLY A 260 1.41 -13.19 5.05
N SER A 261 0.46 -13.27 4.13
CA SER A 261 0.30 -14.47 3.29
C SER A 261 1.33 -14.52 2.16
N ALA A 262 1.77 -13.38 1.61
CA ALA A 262 2.83 -13.39 0.57
C ALA A 262 4.18 -13.81 1.15
N VAL A 263 4.50 -13.30 2.35
CA VAL A 263 5.71 -13.69 3.08
C VAL A 263 5.64 -15.17 3.46
N ALA A 264 4.49 -15.66 3.93
CA ALA A 264 4.30 -17.08 4.23
C ALA A 264 4.60 -17.98 3.02
N ASP A 265 4.10 -17.62 1.82
CA ASP A 265 4.35 -18.37 0.59
C ASP A 265 5.88 -18.49 0.32
N VAL A 266 6.62 -17.39 0.44
CA VAL A 266 8.09 -17.38 0.27
C VAL A 266 8.80 -18.25 1.31
N LEU A 267 8.45 -18.08 2.60
CA LEU A 267 9.07 -18.83 3.68
C LEU A 267 8.80 -20.34 3.56
N CYS A 268 7.56 -20.74 3.27
CA CYS A 268 7.19 -22.14 3.13
C CYS A 268 7.94 -22.84 1.98
N GLU A 269 8.20 -22.13 0.88
CA GLU A 269 8.91 -22.70 -0.27
C GLU A 269 10.44 -22.68 -0.13
N GLN A 270 11.01 -21.64 0.49
CA GLN A 270 12.44 -21.36 0.38
C GLN A 270 13.20 -21.36 1.71
N CYS A 271 12.56 -20.95 2.81
CA CYS A 271 13.20 -20.87 4.13
C CYS A 271 12.13 -20.99 5.23
N PRO A 272 11.72 -22.21 5.61
CA PRO A 272 10.70 -22.38 6.63
C PRO A 272 11.14 -21.77 7.96
N THR A 273 10.49 -20.67 8.34
CA THR A 273 10.80 -19.88 9.53
C THR A 273 9.51 -19.61 10.29
N PRO A 274 9.51 -19.66 11.65
CA PRO A 274 8.38 -19.22 12.45
C PRO A 274 7.86 -17.85 11.98
N LEU A 275 6.56 -17.78 11.74
CA LEU A 275 5.89 -16.58 11.23
C LEU A 275 4.71 -16.20 12.13
N LYS A 276 4.68 -14.95 12.58
CA LYS A 276 3.52 -14.33 13.23
C LYS A 276 2.96 -13.21 12.36
N LYS A 277 1.64 -13.24 12.11
CA LYS A 277 0.95 -12.21 11.33
C LYS A 277 0.21 -11.25 12.26
N ILE A 278 0.43 -9.96 12.07
CA ILE A 278 -0.29 -8.84 12.69
C ILE A 278 -1.04 -8.10 11.59
N GLY A 279 -2.35 -7.99 11.75
CA GLY A 279 -3.28 -7.44 10.78
C GLY A 279 -4.69 -7.51 11.32
N VAL A 280 -5.68 -7.16 10.50
CA VAL A 280 -7.10 -7.28 10.85
C VAL A 280 -7.48 -8.76 10.90
N ASN A 281 -8.02 -9.21 12.04
CA ASN A 281 -8.30 -10.62 12.31
C ASN A 281 -9.70 -11.06 11.85
N ASP A 282 -9.90 -11.13 10.53
CA ASP A 282 -11.12 -11.65 9.88
C ASP A 282 -12.43 -11.04 10.43
N THR A 283 -12.41 -9.71 10.59
CA THR A 283 -13.56 -8.93 11.05
C THR A 283 -13.71 -7.68 10.20
N PHE A 284 -14.93 -7.16 10.14
CA PHE A 284 -15.14 -5.81 9.65
C PHE A 284 -14.63 -4.77 10.65
N GLY A 285 -14.27 -3.61 10.12
CA GLY A 285 -14.00 -2.43 10.92
C GLY A 285 -15.27 -1.81 11.52
N GLU A 286 -15.14 -0.60 12.03
CA GLU A 286 -16.25 0.19 12.58
C GLU A 286 -15.94 1.69 12.47
N SER A 287 -16.93 2.55 12.70
CA SER A 287 -16.71 3.99 12.70
C SER A 287 -15.97 4.45 13.95
N GLY A 288 -14.94 5.27 13.76
CA GLY A 288 -14.19 5.90 14.84
C GLY A 288 -13.01 6.72 14.31
N PRO A 289 -12.30 7.48 15.16
CA PRO A 289 -11.08 8.17 14.75
C PRO A 289 -10.03 7.17 14.24
N GLY A 290 -9.45 7.41 13.06
CA GLY A 290 -8.58 6.44 12.38
C GLY A 290 -7.43 5.90 13.25
N ALA A 291 -6.76 6.76 14.02
CA ALA A 291 -5.68 6.36 14.93
C ALA A 291 -6.18 5.50 16.11
N GLU A 292 -7.37 5.80 16.66
CA GLU A 292 -7.96 4.98 17.73
C GLU A 292 -8.38 3.61 17.21
N LEU A 293 -8.85 3.53 15.97
CA LEU A 293 -9.16 2.25 15.34
C LEU A 293 -7.90 1.43 15.08
N LEU A 294 -6.80 2.03 14.62
CA LEU A 294 -5.52 1.30 14.50
C LEU A 294 -5.12 0.66 15.83
N HIS A 295 -5.17 1.42 16.93
CA HIS A 295 -4.92 0.88 18.28
C HIS A 295 -5.88 -0.25 18.65
N LYS A 296 -7.20 -0.02 18.48
CA LYS A 296 -8.24 -1.00 18.83
C LYS A 296 -8.09 -2.33 18.08
N TYR A 297 -7.64 -2.28 16.82
CA TYR A 297 -7.46 -3.46 15.99
C TYR A 297 -6.04 -4.06 16.07
N GLY A 298 -5.20 -3.58 16.98
CA GLY A 298 -3.88 -4.16 17.24
C GLY A 298 -2.79 -3.73 16.26
N LEU A 299 -2.96 -2.58 15.59
CA LEU A 299 -2.13 -2.07 14.51
C LEU A 299 -1.30 -0.85 14.94
N ASP A 300 -0.80 -0.87 16.17
CA ASP A 300 0.06 0.16 16.74
C ASP A 300 1.34 -0.44 17.35
N ALA A 301 2.33 0.41 17.60
CA ALA A 301 3.63 0.00 18.13
C ALA A 301 3.52 -0.84 19.41
N ALA A 302 2.62 -0.47 20.34
CA ALA A 302 2.44 -1.18 21.60
C ALA A 302 1.99 -2.64 21.40
N ASN A 303 1.03 -2.90 20.51
CA ASN A 303 0.61 -4.26 20.20
C ASN A 303 1.65 -5.04 19.41
N ILE A 304 2.41 -4.39 18.52
CA ILE A 304 3.53 -5.03 17.81
C ILE A 304 4.58 -5.52 18.81
N VAL A 305 4.97 -4.68 19.79
CA VAL A 305 5.91 -5.05 20.86
C VAL A 305 5.40 -6.23 21.67
N ALA A 306 4.17 -6.14 22.18
CA ALA A 306 3.57 -7.17 23.02
C ALA A 306 3.49 -8.52 22.29
N THR A 307 3.00 -8.50 21.04
CA THR A 307 2.86 -9.69 20.21
C THR A 307 4.21 -10.30 19.84
N THR A 308 5.20 -9.47 19.53
CA THR A 308 6.56 -9.94 19.19
C THR A 308 7.22 -10.62 20.38
N LYS A 309 7.09 -10.05 21.59
CA LYS A 309 7.63 -10.66 22.82
C LYS A 309 6.95 -11.98 23.17
N GLU A 310 5.62 -12.04 23.06
CA GLU A 310 4.88 -13.30 23.24
C GLU A 310 5.33 -14.36 22.24
N PHE A 311 5.59 -13.96 21.00
CA PHE A 311 6.00 -14.86 19.93
C PHE A 311 7.43 -15.41 20.10
N LEU A 312 8.34 -14.65 20.72
CA LEU A 312 9.73 -15.06 20.96
C LEU A 312 9.94 -15.85 22.26
N ALA A 313 8.93 -15.91 23.13
CA ALA A 313 8.99 -16.59 24.43
C ALA A 313 8.82 -18.12 24.31
#